data_AF-A0A060HKM6-F1
#
_entry.id   AF-A0A060HKM6-F1
#
_cell.length_a   1.000
_cell.length_b   1.000
_cell.length_c   1.000
_cell.angle_alpha   90.00
_cell.angle_beta   90.00
_cell.angle_gamma   90.00
#
_symmetry.space_group_name_H-M   'P 1'
#
loop_
_entity.id
_entity.type
_entity.pdbx_description
1 polymer ?
#
loop_
_entity_poly.entity_id
_entity_poly.type
_entity_poly.pdbx_seq_one_letter_code
_entity_poly.pdbx_strand_id
1 'polypeptide(L)'
;MPIFAVDTLVEALAALGYACKEGARSDVRPDRWPYFERWLQNRDGFVTMESGHIDYIGIEEVVRMGPFFNVYCLVGNDSLSGSDDNAHNLLDASPYFQLHNGRPKNLGWSGGVLSNLLAQDAELSAELAKNIMKEECKRINVRAHNYCCVVETSVWDPAGLASVFGILDRMAMHARKLMKQVHFGENEYV
;
A
#
# COMPACT_ATOMS: atom_id res chain seq x y z
N MET A 1 25.93 -2.18 -2.70
CA MET A 1 24.62 -2.10 -2.03
C MET A 1 23.58 -2.05 -3.14
N PRO A 2 22.57 -2.94 -3.17
CA PRO A 2 21.60 -2.95 -4.26
C PRO A 2 20.79 -1.65 -4.28
N ILE A 3 20.58 -1.10 -5.47
CA ILE A 3 19.80 0.12 -5.70
C ILE A 3 18.45 -0.30 -6.25
N PHE A 4 17.37 0.19 -5.66
CA PHE A 4 16.06 0.06 -6.27
C PHE A 4 15.90 1.10 -7.38
N ALA A 5 15.86 0.64 -8.63
CA ALA A 5 15.76 1.52 -9.79
C ALA A 5 14.31 2.05 -9.94
N VAL A 6 14.06 3.25 -9.42
CA VAL A 6 12.72 3.88 -9.42
C VAL A 6 12.24 4.20 -10.85
N ASP A 7 13.14 4.62 -11.72
CA ASP A 7 12.89 4.79 -13.16
C ASP A 7 12.32 3.51 -13.78
N THR A 8 12.94 2.35 -13.48
CA THR A 8 12.48 1.04 -13.94
C THR A 8 11.08 0.70 -13.39
N LEU A 9 10.78 1.09 -12.15
CA LEU A 9 9.44 0.93 -11.58
C LEU A 9 8.42 1.79 -12.33
N VAL A 10 8.73 3.07 -12.59
CA VAL A 10 7.85 4.00 -13.33
C VAL A 10 7.54 3.44 -14.72
N GLU A 11 8.55 2.97 -15.45
CA GLU A 11 8.35 2.34 -16.76
C GLU A 11 7.47 1.09 -16.67
N ALA A 12 7.70 0.22 -15.67
CA ALA A 12 6.92 -0.98 -15.48
C ALA A 12 5.45 -0.69 -15.12
N LEU A 13 5.19 0.31 -14.28
CA LEU A 13 3.84 0.74 -13.91
C LEU A 13 3.12 1.41 -15.10
N ALA A 14 3.83 2.23 -15.88
CA ALA A 14 3.29 2.82 -17.11
C ALA A 14 2.90 1.75 -18.14
N ALA A 15 3.71 0.69 -18.28
CA ALA A 15 3.39 -0.46 -19.14
C ALA A 15 2.14 -1.23 -18.69
N LEU A 16 1.80 -1.17 -17.39
CA LEU A 16 0.57 -1.71 -16.83
C LEU A 16 -0.62 -0.75 -16.93
N GLY A 17 -0.43 0.46 -17.46
CA GLY A 17 -1.47 1.46 -17.67
C GLY A 17 -1.61 2.49 -16.55
N TYR A 18 -0.67 2.55 -15.59
CA TYR A 18 -0.68 3.57 -14.54
C TYR A 18 0.14 4.79 -14.94
N ALA A 19 -0.49 5.97 -14.97
CA ALA A 19 0.21 7.24 -15.02
C ALA A 19 0.92 7.50 -13.68
N CYS A 20 2.25 7.65 -13.74
CA CYS A 20 3.12 7.91 -12.60
C CYS A 20 4.46 8.50 -13.08
N LYS A 21 5.22 9.05 -12.14
CA LYS A 21 6.54 9.66 -12.39
C LYS A 21 7.45 9.50 -11.17
N GLU A 22 8.74 9.73 -11.37
CA GLU A 22 9.65 9.94 -10.24
C GLU A 22 9.18 11.11 -9.37
N GLY A 23 9.16 10.88 -8.07
CA GLY A 23 8.64 11.82 -7.10
C GLY A 23 9.62 12.95 -6.80
N ALA A 24 9.09 14.17 -6.74
CA ALA A 24 9.79 15.33 -6.26
C ALA A 24 9.18 15.83 -4.95
N ARG A 25 9.98 16.44 -4.08
CA ARG A 25 9.47 17.05 -2.83
C ARG A 25 8.30 18.01 -3.06
N SER A 26 8.27 18.70 -4.20
CA SER A 26 7.20 19.60 -4.62
C SER A 26 5.87 18.90 -4.92
N ASP A 27 5.88 17.60 -5.15
CA ASP A 27 4.66 16.81 -5.38
C ASP A 27 3.87 16.61 -4.08
N VAL A 28 4.54 16.71 -2.92
CA VAL A 28 3.92 16.52 -1.60
C VAL A 28 3.58 17.88 -1.00
N ARG A 29 2.36 18.00 -0.44
CA ARG A 29 1.97 19.22 0.27
C ARG A 29 2.96 19.52 1.43
N PRO A 30 3.42 20.77 1.59
CA PRO A 30 4.45 21.11 2.58
C PRO A 30 4.10 20.74 4.03
N ASP A 31 2.82 20.83 4.40
CA ASP A 31 2.29 20.46 5.72
C ASP A 31 2.28 18.96 5.98
N ARG A 32 2.23 18.14 4.92
CA ARG A 32 2.27 16.68 5.01
C ARG A 32 3.68 16.11 4.99
N TRP A 33 4.65 16.83 4.42
CA TRP A 33 6.03 16.35 4.27
C TRP A 33 6.64 15.77 5.57
N PRO A 34 6.55 16.42 6.74
CA PRO A 34 7.13 15.88 7.98
C PRO A 34 6.60 14.50 8.37
N TYR A 35 5.37 14.16 7.96
CA TYR A 35 4.75 12.88 8.25
C TYR A 35 5.14 11.79 7.24
N PHE A 36 5.41 12.18 5.99
CA PHE A 36 5.73 11.24 4.91
C PHE A 36 7.23 11.08 4.66
N GLU A 37 8.06 11.97 5.21
CA GLU A 37 9.50 12.01 5.02
C GLU A 37 10.17 10.66 5.28
N ARG A 38 9.75 9.94 6.34
CA ARG A 38 10.25 8.59 6.67
C ARG A 38 10.14 7.56 5.54
N TRP A 39 9.21 7.75 4.60
CA TRP A 39 8.98 6.83 3.48
C TRP A 39 9.44 7.40 2.14
N LEU A 40 9.34 8.71 1.96
CA LEU A 40 9.61 9.38 0.68
C LEU A 40 11.03 9.95 0.58
N GLN A 41 11.72 10.17 1.71
CA GLN A 41 13.09 10.67 1.75
C GLN A 41 14.10 9.52 1.92
N ASN A 42 14.01 8.53 1.05
CA ASN A 42 14.96 7.43 0.99
C ASN A 42 15.98 7.63 -0.14
N ARG A 43 17.11 6.93 -0.05
CA ARG A 43 18.24 7.05 -1.02
C ARG A 43 17.77 6.90 -2.46
N ASP A 44 16.87 5.95 -2.69
CA ASP A 44 16.45 5.53 -4.03
C ASP A 44 15.32 6.42 -4.58
N GLY A 45 14.80 7.36 -3.78
CA GLY A 45 13.66 8.21 -4.15
C GLY A 45 12.31 7.55 -3.89
N PHE A 46 11.28 8.06 -4.58
CA PHE A 46 9.91 7.58 -4.47
C PHE A 46 9.16 7.79 -5.80
N VAL A 47 8.00 7.18 -5.95
CA VAL A 47 7.11 7.40 -7.11
C VAL A 47 5.93 8.27 -6.69
N THR A 48 5.59 9.26 -7.51
CA THR A 48 4.32 9.97 -7.45
C THR A 48 3.35 9.34 -8.44
N MET A 49 2.17 8.93 -7.96
CA MET A 49 1.12 8.36 -8.78
C MET A 49 0.17 9.46 -9.24
N GLU A 50 -0.17 9.48 -10.54
CA GLU A 50 -1.13 10.42 -11.14
C GLU A 50 -2.47 9.75 -11.44
N SER A 51 -2.52 8.42 -11.33
CA SER A 51 -3.70 7.58 -11.54
C SER A 51 -3.71 6.41 -10.56
N GLY A 52 -4.86 5.74 -10.46
CA GLY A 52 -5.08 4.69 -9.46
C GLY A 52 -5.59 5.26 -8.13
N HIS A 53 -5.29 4.56 -7.05
CA HIS A 53 -5.79 4.86 -5.72
C HIS A 53 -4.69 5.15 -4.70
N ILE A 54 -3.46 4.75 -5.00
CA ILE A 54 -2.23 5.10 -4.27
C ILE A 54 -1.76 6.49 -4.74
N ASP A 55 -1.32 7.34 -3.82
CA ASP A 55 -0.77 8.67 -4.14
C ASP A 55 0.76 8.65 -4.28
N TYR A 56 1.46 7.91 -3.43
CA TYR A 56 2.93 7.81 -3.45
C TYR A 56 3.41 6.40 -3.14
N ILE A 57 4.59 6.03 -3.67
CA ILE A 57 5.27 4.77 -3.37
C ILE A 57 6.67 5.08 -2.81
N GLY A 58 6.84 4.91 -1.51
CA GLY A 58 8.14 5.01 -0.84
C GLY A 58 8.87 3.67 -0.80
N ILE A 59 10.20 3.69 -0.92
CA ILE A 59 11.04 2.49 -0.94
C ILE A 59 12.15 2.62 0.10
N GLU A 60 12.26 1.66 0.99
CA GLU A 60 13.30 1.61 2.03
C GLU A 60 14.12 0.32 1.91
N GLU A 61 15.44 0.46 1.85
CA GLU A 61 16.36 -0.68 1.84
C GLU A 61 16.47 -1.30 3.25
N VAL A 62 16.20 -2.60 3.39
CA VAL A 62 16.32 -3.30 4.66
C VAL A 62 17.61 -4.12 4.69
N VAL A 63 18.67 -3.56 5.31
CA VAL A 63 20.01 -4.17 5.34
C VAL A 63 20.09 -5.46 6.18
N ARG A 64 19.09 -5.78 7.01
CA ARG A 64 19.20 -6.82 8.05
C ARG A 64 18.78 -8.24 7.65
N MET A 65 18.01 -8.47 6.58
CA MET A 65 17.47 -9.81 6.23
C MET A 65 17.48 -10.16 4.73
N GLY A 66 18.58 -9.87 4.02
CA GLY A 66 18.72 -10.14 2.58
C GLY A 66 18.30 -8.95 1.69
N PRO A 67 18.42 -9.05 0.35
CA PRO A 67 18.17 -7.94 -0.56
C PRO A 67 16.66 -7.72 -0.78
N PHE A 68 15.96 -7.29 0.27
CA PHE A 68 14.57 -6.90 0.20
C PHE A 68 14.43 -5.40 0.42
N PHE A 69 13.50 -4.82 -0.31
CA PHE A 69 13.06 -3.46 -0.13
C PHE A 69 11.69 -3.47 0.52
N ASN A 70 11.52 -2.70 1.60
CA ASN A 70 10.20 -2.39 2.09
C ASN A 70 9.58 -1.33 1.19
N VAL A 71 8.34 -1.58 0.80
CA VAL A 71 7.58 -0.69 -0.07
C VAL A 71 6.39 -0.18 0.71
N TYR A 72 6.18 1.14 0.66
CA TYR A 72 5.12 1.84 1.36
C TYR A 72 4.26 2.60 0.36
N CYS A 73 3.10 2.05 0.04
CA CYS A 73 2.11 2.69 -0.82
C CYS A 73 1.21 3.59 0.05
N LEU A 74 1.32 4.90 -0.13
CA LEU A 74 0.65 5.91 0.68
C LEU A 74 -0.67 6.31 0.02
N VAL A 75 -1.77 6.23 0.78
CA VAL A 75 -3.11 6.69 0.39
C VAL A 75 -3.49 7.84 1.31
N GLY A 76 -3.38 9.07 0.82
CA GLY A 76 -3.58 10.28 1.58
C GLY A 76 -5.03 10.52 1.99
N ASN A 77 -5.21 10.95 3.23
CA ASN A 77 -6.48 11.38 3.79
C ASN A 77 -6.23 12.37 4.94
N ASP A 78 -6.82 13.57 4.86
CA ASP A 78 -6.53 14.66 5.80
C ASP A 78 -7.08 14.44 7.22
N SER A 79 -8.03 13.53 7.40
CA SER A 79 -8.68 13.30 8.70
C SER A 79 -8.08 12.14 9.48
N LEU A 80 -7.10 11.42 8.92
CA LEU A 80 -6.46 10.32 9.62
C LEU A 80 -5.44 10.82 10.64
N SER A 81 -5.57 10.30 11.86
CA SER A 81 -4.55 10.38 12.90
C SER A 81 -4.05 8.98 13.23
N GLY A 82 -2.73 8.79 13.21
CA GLY A 82 -2.08 7.55 13.65
C GLY A 82 -2.07 7.35 15.17
N SER A 83 -2.63 8.28 15.94
CA SER A 83 -2.89 8.10 17.37
C SER A 83 -4.37 7.85 17.69
N ASP A 84 -5.23 7.77 16.67
CA ASP A 84 -6.65 7.46 16.83
C ASP A 84 -6.90 5.96 16.68
N ASP A 85 -7.30 5.31 17.77
CA ASP A 85 -7.66 3.89 17.78
C ASP A 85 -8.80 3.59 16.79
N ASN A 86 -9.69 4.55 16.51
CA ASN A 86 -10.76 4.35 15.53
C ASN A 86 -10.20 4.23 14.11
N ALA A 87 -9.16 5.01 13.76
CA ALA A 87 -8.50 4.91 12.48
C ALA A 87 -7.88 3.51 12.28
N HIS A 88 -7.25 2.97 13.33
CA HIS A 88 -6.71 1.60 13.33
C HIS A 88 -7.81 0.54 13.24
N ASN A 89 -8.87 0.66 14.05
CA ASN A 89 -10.04 -0.23 14.00
C ASN A 89 -10.78 -0.16 12.65
N LEU A 90 -10.63 0.93 11.90
CA LEU A 90 -11.21 1.09 10.58
C LEU A 90 -10.32 0.47 9.50
N LEU A 91 -9.02 0.75 9.51
CA LEU A 91 -8.14 0.55 8.34
C LEU A 91 -7.12 -0.57 8.48
N ASP A 92 -6.72 -0.96 9.69
CA ASP A 92 -5.66 -1.94 9.84
C ASP A 92 -6.13 -3.28 9.27
N ALA A 93 -5.36 -3.88 8.36
CA ALA A 93 -5.73 -5.14 7.75
C ALA A 93 -4.50 -5.95 7.37
N SER A 94 -4.51 -7.24 7.68
CA SER A 94 -3.44 -8.17 7.32
C SER A 94 -4.03 -9.46 6.74
N PRO A 95 -3.44 -10.03 5.70
CA PRO A 95 -3.88 -11.32 5.20
C PRO A 95 -3.48 -12.41 6.19
N TYR A 96 -4.35 -13.39 6.38
CA TYR A 96 -4.00 -14.65 7.04
C TYR A 96 -4.19 -15.80 6.06
N PHE A 97 -3.26 -16.75 6.07
CA PHE A 97 -3.34 -17.90 5.19
C PHE A 97 -2.68 -19.13 5.79
N GLN A 98 -3.17 -20.28 5.36
CA GLN A 98 -2.54 -21.58 5.62
C GLN A 98 -2.17 -22.22 4.29
N LEU A 99 -0.92 -22.61 4.14
CA LEU A 99 -0.44 -23.30 2.95
C LEU A 99 -0.44 -24.82 3.18
N HIS A 100 -0.92 -25.57 2.19
CA HIS A 100 -0.75 -27.01 2.12
C HIS A 100 -0.25 -27.37 0.72
N ASN A 101 0.93 -28.00 0.64
CA ASN A 101 1.60 -28.35 -0.63
C ASN A 101 1.74 -27.14 -1.59
N GLY A 102 2.11 -25.98 -1.05
CA GLY A 102 2.29 -24.74 -1.85
C GLY A 102 0.99 -24.11 -2.37
N ARG A 103 -0.17 -24.58 -1.91
CA ARG A 103 -1.49 -23.99 -2.24
C ARG A 103 -2.16 -23.42 -1.00
N PRO A 104 -2.86 -22.29 -1.11
CA PRO A 104 -3.65 -21.75 0.00
C PRO A 104 -4.82 -22.70 0.30
N LYS A 105 -4.85 -23.25 1.52
CA LYS A 105 -5.98 -24.02 2.06
C LYS A 105 -7.03 -23.09 2.67
N ASN A 106 -6.55 -22.07 3.38
CA ASN A 106 -7.35 -20.95 3.89
C ASN A 106 -6.64 -19.66 3.48
N LEU A 107 -7.40 -18.68 3.02
CA LEU A 107 -6.96 -17.31 2.73
C LEU A 107 -8.06 -16.37 3.20
N GLY A 108 -7.71 -15.35 3.97
CA GLY A 108 -8.64 -14.33 4.43
C GLY A 108 -7.90 -13.12 4.95
N TRP A 109 -8.64 -12.24 5.61
CA TRP A 109 -8.13 -10.98 6.16
C TRP A 109 -8.54 -10.83 7.62
N SER A 110 -7.64 -10.30 8.43
CA SER A 110 -7.90 -9.93 9.82
C SER A 110 -7.54 -8.47 10.06
N GLY A 111 -8.16 -7.88 11.09
CA GLY A 111 -7.91 -6.50 11.49
C GLY A 111 -9.22 -5.73 11.67
N GLY A 112 -9.19 -4.46 11.29
CA GLY A 112 -10.31 -3.53 11.31
C GLY A 112 -11.35 -3.77 10.23
N VAL A 113 -12.28 -2.82 10.08
CA VAL A 113 -13.42 -2.90 9.14
C VAL A 113 -12.97 -3.15 7.70
N LEU A 114 -11.84 -2.58 7.28
CA LEU A 114 -11.28 -2.78 5.95
C LEU A 114 -11.07 -4.27 5.64
N SER A 115 -10.67 -5.09 6.61
CA SER A 115 -10.46 -6.53 6.40
C SER A 115 -11.70 -7.25 5.86
N ASN A 116 -12.89 -6.85 6.31
CA ASN A 116 -14.16 -7.41 5.81
C ASN A 116 -14.43 -7.01 4.36
N LEU A 117 -14.13 -5.77 3.99
CA LEU A 117 -14.27 -5.31 2.60
C LEU A 117 -13.30 -6.03 1.67
N LEU A 118 -12.04 -6.20 2.10
CA LEU A 118 -11.04 -6.94 1.34
C LEU A 118 -11.41 -8.41 1.19
N ALA A 119 -12.02 -9.03 2.21
CA ALA A 119 -12.47 -10.42 2.16
C ALA A 119 -13.68 -10.65 1.23
N GLN A 120 -14.51 -9.62 1.01
CA GLN A 120 -15.66 -9.68 0.10
C GLN A 120 -15.28 -9.43 -1.36
N ASP A 121 -14.09 -8.92 -1.63
CA ASP A 121 -13.59 -8.72 -2.98
C ASP A 121 -13.09 -10.05 -3.56
N ALA A 122 -13.92 -10.67 -4.40
CA ALA A 122 -13.63 -11.94 -5.05
C ALA A 122 -12.43 -11.86 -6.00
N GLU A 123 -12.23 -10.70 -6.65
CA GLU A 123 -11.14 -10.53 -7.61
C GLU A 123 -9.81 -10.36 -6.88
N LEU A 124 -9.77 -9.53 -5.83
CA LEU A 124 -8.62 -9.43 -4.92
C LEU A 124 -8.26 -10.79 -4.33
N SER A 125 -9.26 -11.55 -3.87
CA SER A 125 -9.06 -12.87 -3.28
C SER A 125 -8.49 -13.86 -4.29
N ALA A 126 -8.95 -13.83 -5.54
CA ALA A 126 -8.44 -14.69 -6.60
C ALA A 126 -6.99 -14.32 -6.99
N GLU A 127 -6.69 -13.02 -7.11
CA GLU A 127 -5.34 -12.54 -7.42
C GLU A 127 -4.34 -12.86 -6.31
N LEU A 128 -4.74 -12.69 -5.05
CA LEU A 128 -3.92 -13.09 -3.90
C LEU A 128 -3.71 -14.59 -3.87
N ALA A 129 -4.75 -15.41 -4.05
CA ALA A 129 -4.60 -16.87 -4.07
C ALA A 129 -3.61 -17.33 -5.16
N LYS A 130 -3.59 -16.65 -6.32
CA LYS A 130 -2.63 -16.92 -7.41
C LYS A 130 -1.20 -16.51 -7.06
N ASN A 131 -1.03 -15.42 -6.30
CA ASN A 131 0.28 -14.82 -6.03
C ASN A 131 0.79 -15.05 -4.59
N ILE A 132 0.06 -15.73 -3.71
CA ILE A 132 0.39 -15.84 -2.27
C ILE A 132 1.76 -16.46 -1.97
N MET A 133 2.33 -17.18 -2.93
CA MET A 133 3.68 -17.76 -2.80
C MET A 133 4.80 -16.73 -2.98
N LYS A 134 4.51 -15.60 -3.63
CA LYS A 134 5.40 -14.44 -3.77
C LYS A 134 5.61 -13.75 -2.43
N GLU A 135 6.83 -13.33 -2.12
CA GLU A 135 7.13 -12.63 -0.86
C GLU A 135 6.36 -11.31 -0.77
N GLU A 136 6.16 -10.68 -1.92
CA GLU A 136 5.39 -9.47 -2.15
C GLU A 136 3.92 -9.59 -1.72
N CYS A 137 3.37 -10.81 -1.66
CA CYS A 137 1.99 -11.04 -1.21
C CYS A 137 1.92 -11.51 0.25
N LYS A 138 2.96 -12.19 0.75
CA LYS A 138 2.98 -12.72 2.13
C LYS A 138 3.12 -11.63 3.18
N ARG A 139 3.76 -10.52 2.82
CA ARG A 139 4.09 -9.41 3.74
C ARG A 139 3.20 -8.19 3.58
N ILE A 140 2.14 -8.31 2.78
CA ILE A 140 1.19 -7.21 2.61
C ILE A 140 0.54 -6.91 3.95
N ASN A 141 0.52 -5.65 4.35
CA ASN A 141 -0.31 -5.17 5.43
C ASN A 141 -0.87 -3.78 5.09
N VAL A 142 -1.96 -3.42 5.74
CA VAL A 142 -2.55 -2.10 5.69
C VAL A 142 -2.56 -1.55 7.10
N ARG A 143 -2.19 -0.27 7.25
CA ARG A 143 -2.23 0.41 8.55
C ARG A 143 -2.60 1.87 8.43
N ALA A 144 -3.31 2.38 9.44
CA ALA A 144 -3.52 3.82 9.59
C ALA A 144 -2.23 4.53 10.03
N HIS A 145 -2.05 5.75 9.54
CA HIS A 145 -1.02 6.68 10.00
C HIS A 145 -1.53 8.13 9.89
N ASN A 146 -0.74 9.07 10.39
CA ASN A 146 -1.06 10.49 10.26
C ASN A 146 -1.17 10.86 8.78
N TYR A 147 -2.32 11.41 8.42
CA TYR A 147 -2.66 11.91 7.08
C TYR A 147 -2.66 10.86 5.96
N CYS A 148 -2.51 9.57 6.26
CA CYS A 148 -2.52 8.52 5.24
C CYS A 148 -2.84 7.12 5.80
N CYS A 149 -3.36 6.29 4.90
CA CYS A 149 -3.37 4.85 5.05
C CYS A 149 -2.17 4.29 4.27
N VAL A 150 -1.41 3.38 4.88
CA VAL A 150 -0.21 2.79 4.26
C VAL A 150 -0.52 1.35 3.91
N VAL A 151 -0.40 1.00 2.64
CA VAL A 151 -0.32 -0.39 2.18
C VAL A 151 1.15 -0.75 2.04
N GLU A 152 1.64 -1.59 2.94
CA GLU A 152 3.04 -1.98 3.05
C GLU A 152 3.26 -3.37 2.45
N THR A 153 4.40 -3.59 1.82
CA THR A 153 4.87 -4.92 1.40
C THR A 153 6.40 -4.97 1.36
N SER A 154 6.98 -6.13 1.03
CA SER A 154 8.41 -6.25 0.72
C SER A 154 8.61 -6.87 -0.66
N VAL A 155 9.57 -6.35 -1.43
CA VAL A 155 9.86 -6.80 -2.79
C VAL A 155 11.36 -7.02 -2.99
N TRP A 156 11.73 -7.81 -3.99
CA TRP A 156 13.14 -8.01 -4.37
C TRP A 156 13.64 -6.93 -5.34
N ASP A 157 12.77 -6.50 -6.25
CA ASP A 157 13.11 -5.59 -7.35
C ASP A 157 11.85 -4.85 -7.86
N PRO A 158 12.02 -3.84 -8.75
CA PRO A 158 10.90 -3.11 -9.36
C PRO A 158 9.88 -3.98 -10.08
N ALA A 159 10.32 -5.05 -10.77
CA ALA A 159 9.43 -5.92 -11.53
C ALA A 159 8.55 -6.77 -10.60
N GLY A 160 9.08 -7.21 -9.46
CA GLY A 160 8.35 -7.87 -8.39
C GLY A 160 7.20 -7.01 -7.88
N LEU A 161 7.48 -5.73 -7.57
CA LEU A 161 6.46 -4.77 -7.17
C LEU A 161 5.39 -4.57 -8.25
N ALA A 162 5.79 -4.29 -9.48
CA ALA A 162 4.87 -4.10 -10.61
C ALA A 162 3.95 -5.33 -10.79
N SER A 163 4.48 -6.55 -10.60
CA SER A 163 3.73 -7.79 -10.75
C SER A 163 2.59 -8.00 -9.73
N VAL A 164 2.62 -7.28 -8.61
CA VAL A 164 1.56 -7.31 -7.57
C VAL A 164 0.85 -5.97 -7.42
N PHE A 165 1.19 -4.96 -8.22
CA PHE A 165 0.71 -3.60 -8.01
C PHE A 165 -0.82 -3.49 -8.09
N GLY A 166 -1.46 -4.26 -8.98
CA GLY A 166 -2.93 -4.32 -9.05
C GLY A 166 -3.60 -4.77 -7.75
N ILE A 167 -2.97 -5.68 -6.99
CA ILE A 167 -3.44 -6.11 -5.67
C ILE A 167 -3.36 -4.92 -4.69
N LEU A 168 -2.20 -4.23 -4.67
CA LEU A 168 -1.97 -3.09 -3.77
C LEU A 168 -2.92 -1.92 -4.08
N ASP A 169 -3.12 -1.60 -5.36
CA ASP A 169 -4.01 -0.53 -5.80
C ASP A 169 -5.49 -0.84 -5.50
N ARG A 170 -5.92 -2.09 -5.68
CA ARG A 170 -7.26 -2.53 -5.29
C ARG A 170 -7.48 -2.46 -3.77
N MET A 171 -6.47 -2.76 -2.97
CA MET A 171 -6.55 -2.56 -1.52
C MET A 171 -6.66 -1.07 -1.16
N ALA A 172 -5.86 -0.23 -1.82
CA ALA A 172 -5.95 1.22 -1.68
C ALA A 172 -7.31 1.78 -2.10
N MET A 173 -7.95 1.21 -3.12
CA MET A 173 -9.32 1.52 -3.52
C MET A 173 -10.30 1.34 -2.37
N HIS A 174 -10.26 0.18 -1.70
CA HIS A 174 -11.16 -0.14 -0.59
C HIS A 174 -10.89 0.73 0.63
N ALA A 175 -9.62 0.96 0.97
CA ALA A 175 -9.24 1.90 2.01
C ALA A 175 -9.82 3.30 1.72
N ARG A 176 -9.65 3.80 0.49
CA ARG A 176 -10.16 5.11 0.06
C ARG A 176 -11.69 5.19 0.10
N LYS A 177 -12.39 4.13 -0.33
CA LYS A 177 -13.86 4.06 -0.23
C LYS A 177 -14.32 4.11 1.23
N LEU A 178 -13.69 3.34 2.10
CA LEU A 178 -14.02 3.28 3.51
C LEU A 178 -13.78 4.62 4.22
N MET A 179 -12.63 5.25 3.98
CA MET A 179 -12.32 6.58 4.51
C MET A 179 -13.36 7.63 4.07
N LYS A 180 -13.77 7.59 2.80
CA LYS A 180 -14.83 8.49 2.30
C LYS A 180 -16.16 8.26 3.04
N GLN A 181 -16.56 7.00 3.26
CA GLN A 181 -17.83 6.66 3.92
C GLN A 181 -17.90 7.15 5.36
N VAL A 182 -16.80 7.06 6.12
CA VAL A 182 -16.78 7.51 7.52
C VAL A 182 -16.89 9.04 7.61
N HIS A 183 -16.33 9.78 6.67
CA HIS A 183 -16.40 11.25 6.66
C HIS A 183 -17.77 11.80 6.22
N PHE A 184 -18.63 10.97 5.60
CA PHE A 184 -20.04 11.34 5.41
C PHE A 184 -20.84 11.38 6.73
N GLY A 185 -20.25 10.97 7.87
CA GLY A 185 -20.83 11.14 9.19
C GLY A 185 -20.47 12.46 9.91
N GLU A 186 -19.48 13.22 9.43
CA GLU A 186 -19.00 14.43 10.12
C GLU A 186 -19.51 15.76 9.52
N ASN A 187 -20.15 15.73 8.35
CA ASN A 187 -20.69 16.91 7.66
C ASN A 187 -22.23 16.96 7.61
N GLU A 188 -22.90 16.53 8.67
CA GLU A 188 -24.30 16.86 8.92
C GLU A 188 -24.49 17.45 10.33
N TYR A 189 -23.78 18.54 10.61
CA TYR A 189 -24.29 19.53 11.57
C TYR A 189 -24.25 20.91 10.92
N VAL A 190 -25.46 21.49 10.88
CA VAL A 190 -25.94 22.78 10.38
C VAL A 190 -25.02 23.95 10.73
#